data_AF-A0A659RYP4-F1
#
_entry.id   AF-A0A659RYP4-F1
#
_cell.length_a   1.000
_cell.length_b   1.000
_cell.length_c   1.000
_cell.angle_alpha   90.00
_cell.angle_beta   90.00
_cell.angle_gamma   90.00
#
_symmetry.space_group_name_H-M   'P 1'
#
loop_
_entity.id
_entity.type
_entity.pdbx_description
1 polymer ?
#
loop_
_entity_poly.entity_id
_entity_poly.type
_entity_poly.pdbx_seq_one_letter_code
_entity_poly.pdbx_strand_id
1 'polypeptide(L)'
;AIGVNARYIIGIWTGRPDGTPVVGQFGFASAVPLLNQVNNLLLAHTGRLPEDPRPQTVSRGVICSPGGQTLTAGDSNCRRRLATWLLDDSQPPTLLLPEQEDINGIRFPVWLDDTGRRVAADCPQARAHSCIVWPRPLEAGRAPAGRG
;
A
#
# COMPACT_ATOMS: atom_id res chain seq x y z
N ALA A 1 -3.38 0.91 -22.23
CA ALA A 1 -3.90 0.34 -20.97
C ALA A 1 -3.92 -1.17 -21.10
N ILE A 2 -3.53 -1.88 -20.04
CA ILE A 2 -3.64 -3.33 -19.95
C ILE A 2 -4.52 -3.64 -18.73
N GLY A 3 -5.44 -4.56 -18.90
CA GLY A 3 -6.38 -4.98 -17.86
C GLY A 3 -6.60 -6.48 -17.93
N VAL A 4 -6.83 -7.08 -16.79
CA VAL A 4 -7.03 -8.51 -16.66
C VAL A 4 -8.31 -8.73 -15.86
N ASN A 5 -9.16 -9.64 -16.34
CA ASN A 5 -10.27 -10.16 -15.57
C ASN A 5 -10.14 -11.69 -15.48
N ALA A 6 -11.13 -12.38 -14.90
CA ALA A 6 -11.06 -13.82 -14.68
C ALA A 6 -10.90 -14.66 -15.95
N ARG A 7 -11.17 -14.12 -17.16
CA ARG A 7 -11.16 -14.86 -18.43
C ARG A 7 -10.28 -14.25 -19.51
N TYR A 8 -10.05 -12.94 -19.48
CA TYR A 8 -9.45 -12.20 -20.58
C TYR A 8 -8.32 -11.29 -20.09
N ILE A 9 -7.30 -11.18 -20.95
CA ILE A 9 -6.32 -10.10 -20.91
C ILE A 9 -6.72 -9.14 -22.03
N ILE A 10 -6.90 -7.86 -21.69
CA ILE A 10 -7.37 -6.82 -22.59
C ILE A 10 -6.25 -5.78 -22.74
N GLY A 11 -5.75 -5.63 -23.97
CA GLY A 11 -4.83 -4.57 -24.34
C GLY A 11 -5.53 -3.51 -25.18
N ILE A 12 -5.54 -2.27 -24.72
CA ILE A 12 -6.03 -1.11 -25.48
C ILE A 12 -4.88 -0.13 -25.70
N TRP A 13 -4.61 0.18 -26.96
CA TRP A 13 -3.70 1.25 -27.36
C TRP A 13 -4.48 2.36 -28.05
N THR A 14 -4.15 3.61 -27.72
CA THR A 14 -4.73 4.80 -28.34
C THR A 14 -3.60 5.74 -28.72
N GLY A 15 -3.54 6.14 -29.99
CA GLY A 15 -2.53 7.06 -30.47
C GLY A 15 -2.75 7.34 -31.95
N ARG A 16 -1.99 8.31 -32.48
CA ARG A 16 -1.95 8.50 -33.92
C ARG A 16 -1.06 7.44 -34.56
N PRO A 17 -1.41 6.95 -35.77
CA PRO A 17 -0.61 5.94 -36.45
C PRO A 17 0.79 6.47 -36.87
N ASP A 18 0.96 7.78 -36.99
CA ASP A 18 2.22 8.44 -37.35
C ASP A 18 3.11 8.80 -36.13
N GLY A 19 2.69 8.45 -34.90
CA GLY A 19 3.48 8.65 -33.69
C GLY A 19 3.50 10.08 -33.13
N THR A 20 2.83 11.04 -33.79
CA THR A 20 2.74 12.42 -33.29
C THR A 20 1.94 12.46 -31.98
N PRO A 21 2.44 13.08 -30.89
CA PRO A 21 1.70 13.17 -29.63
C PRO A 21 0.46 14.05 -29.78
N VAL A 22 -0.62 13.70 -29.09
CA VAL A 22 -1.85 14.50 -29.00
C VAL A 22 -1.93 15.11 -27.60
N VAL A 23 -1.92 16.43 -27.52
CA VAL A 23 -1.94 17.16 -26.23
C VAL A 23 -3.18 16.79 -25.43
N GLY A 24 -3.01 16.47 -24.16
CA GLY A 24 -4.10 16.11 -23.24
C GLY A 24 -4.62 14.66 -23.38
N GLN A 25 -4.14 13.90 -24.37
CA GLN A 25 -4.49 12.49 -24.55
C GLN A 25 -3.39 11.60 -23.96
N PHE A 26 -3.61 11.14 -22.73
CA PHE A 26 -2.75 10.17 -22.05
C PHE A 26 -3.55 8.90 -21.76
N GLY A 27 -2.86 7.75 -21.67
CA GLY A 27 -3.52 6.45 -21.57
C GLY A 27 -4.52 6.31 -20.42
N PHE A 28 -4.35 7.03 -19.31
CA PHE A 28 -5.34 7.11 -18.24
C PHE A 28 -6.64 7.79 -18.67
N ALA A 29 -6.56 8.90 -19.40
CA ALA A 29 -7.72 9.66 -19.86
C ALA A 29 -8.42 9.02 -21.08
N SER A 30 -7.67 8.26 -21.91
CA SER A 30 -8.18 7.72 -23.17
C SER A 30 -8.37 6.20 -23.16
N ALA A 31 -7.30 5.44 -22.93
CA ALA A 31 -7.30 3.99 -23.08
C ALA A 31 -8.01 3.27 -21.92
N VAL A 32 -7.97 3.80 -20.70
CA VAL A 32 -8.64 3.19 -19.53
C VAL A 32 -10.17 3.19 -19.65
N PRO A 33 -10.85 4.31 -19.99
CA PRO A 33 -12.30 4.30 -20.22
C PRO A 33 -12.74 3.31 -21.31
N LEU A 34 -11.98 3.20 -22.41
CA LEU A 34 -12.26 2.23 -23.47
C LEU A 34 -12.06 0.78 -22.99
N LEU A 35 -11.01 0.52 -22.22
CA LEU A 35 -10.77 -0.78 -21.62
C LEU A 35 -11.94 -1.19 -20.71
N ASN A 36 -12.43 -0.28 -19.88
CA ASN A 36 -13.56 -0.55 -18.99
C ASN A 36 -14.85 -0.85 -19.78
N GLN A 37 -15.11 -0.13 -20.87
CA GLN A 37 -16.25 -0.42 -21.75
C GLN A 37 -16.16 -1.82 -22.35
N VAL A 38 -15.00 -2.19 -22.91
CA VAL A 38 -14.78 -3.53 -23.47
C VAL A 38 -14.93 -4.61 -22.40
N ASN A 39 -14.34 -4.40 -21.22
CA ASN A 39 -14.46 -5.33 -20.10
C ASN A 39 -15.94 -5.55 -19.70
N ASN A 40 -16.74 -4.49 -19.62
CA ASN A 40 -18.15 -4.60 -19.27
C ASN A 40 -18.96 -5.36 -20.32
N LEU A 41 -18.67 -5.16 -21.61
CA LEU A 41 -19.27 -5.96 -22.68
C LEU A 41 -18.90 -7.44 -22.55
N LEU A 42 -17.61 -7.76 -22.32
CA LEU A 42 -17.16 -9.14 -22.15
C LEU A 42 -17.79 -9.81 -20.91
N LEU A 43 -17.93 -9.08 -19.80
CA LEU A 43 -18.58 -9.59 -18.58
C LEU A 43 -20.07 -9.82 -18.77
N ALA A 44 -20.78 -8.94 -19.50
CA ALA A 44 -22.21 -9.11 -19.78
C ALA A 44 -22.52 -10.35 -20.64
N HIS A 45 -21.59 -10.76 -21.50
CA HIS A 45 -21.74 -11.91 -22.39
C HIS A 45 -21.16 -13.21 -21.83
N THR A 46 -20.52 -13.15 -20.65
CA THR A 46 -19.97 -14.34 -20.00
C THR A 46 -20.91 -14.79 -18.89
N GLY A 47 -21.21 -16.10 -18.88
CA GLY A 47 -22.02 -16.72 -17.83
C GLY A 47 -21.27 -16.82 -16.50
N ARG A 48 -21.30 -17.98 -15.84
CA ARG A 48 -20.64 -18.17 -14.54
C ARG A 48 -19.15 -17.81 -14.62
N LEU A 49 -18.65 -16.99 -13.69
CA LEU A 49 -17.22 -16.71 -13.59
C LEU A 49 -16.43 -18.01 -13.33
N PRO A 50 -15.20 -18.13 -13.84
CA PRO A 50 -14.30 -19.21 -13.44
C PRO A 50 -14.15 -19.24 -11.92
N GLU A 51 -13.97 -20.43 -11.37
CA GLU A 51 -13.59 -20.57 -9.97
C GLU A 51 -12.23 -19.92 -9.75
N ASP A 52 -12.07 -19.20 -8.62
CA ASP A 52 -10.82 -18.54 -8.26
C ASP A 52 -9.75 -19.62 -8.05
N PRO A 53 -8.73 -19.74 -8.93
CA PRO A 53 -7.76 -20.84 -8.89
C PRO A 53 -6.71 -20.60 -7.80
N ARG A 54 -7.06 -19.86 -6.74
CA ARG A 54 -6.13 -19.46 -5.69
C ARG A 54 -5.48 -20.70 -5.08
N PRO A 55 -4.13 -20.78 -5.09
CA PRO A 55 -3.41 -21.88 -4.46
C PRO A 55 -3.73 -21.98 -2.97
N GLN A 56 -3.63 -23.19 -2.41
CA GLN A 56 -3.85 -23.44 -0.97
C GLN A 56 -2.85 -22.68 -0.08
N THR A 57 -1.70 -22.28 -0.64
CA THR A 57 -0.68 -21.48 0.04
C THR A 57 -1.06 -20.02 0.22
N VAL A 58 -2.16 -19.55 -0.40
CA VAL A 58 -2.60 -18.16 -0.26
C VAL A 58 -3.73 -18.05 0.77
N SER A 59 -3.42 -17.44 1.92
CA SER A 59 -4.30 -17.28 3.06
C SER A 59 -4.77 -15.83 3.22
N ARG A 60 -5.87 -15.61 3.97
CA ARG A 60 -6.27 -14.25 4.41
C ARG A 60 -5.51 -13.89 5.68
N GLY A 61 -5.01 -12.67 5.76
CA GLY A 61 -4.34 -12.13 6.94
C GLY A 61 -4.69 -10.67 7.20
N VAL A 62 -4.28 -10.18 8.37
CA VAL A 62 -4.40 -8.77 8.74
C VAL A 62 -3.03 -8.24 9.15
N ILE A 63 -2.54 -7.24 8.44
CA ILE A 63 -1.26 -6.59 8.74
C ILE A 63 -1.47 -5.19 9.33
N CYS A 64 -0.48 -4.71 10.07
CA CYS A 64 -0.49 -3.37 10.65
C CYS A 64 0.37 -2.40 9.83
N SER A 65 -0.24 -1.30 9.41
CA SER A 65 0.47 -0.16 8.85
C SER A 65 1.07 0.72 9.96
N PRO A 66 2.30 1.26 9.79
CA PRO A 66 3.13 1.24 8.57
C PRO A 66 4.15 0.11 8.50
N GLY A 67 4.15 -0.87 9.42
CA GLY A 67 5.18 -1.92 9.48
C GLY A 67 5.03 -3.04 8.45
N GLY A 68 3.82 -3.29 7.95
CA GLY A 68 3.54 -4.39 7.01
C GLY A 68 3.38 -5.76 7.69
N GLN A 69 3.54 -5.83 9.00
CA GLN A 69 3.52 -7.05 9.80
C GLN A 69 2.33 -7.06 10.76
N THR A 70 1.88 -8.24 11.18
CA THR A 70 0.87 -8.38 12.24
C THR A 70 1.47 -7.95 13.58
N LEU A 71 0.72 -7.19 14.36
CA LEU A 71 1.07 -6.81 15.73
C LEU A 71 -0.03 -7.26 16.69
N THR A 72 0.31 -7.36 17.97
CA THR A 72 -0.65 -7.71 19.03
C THR A 72 -1.77 -6.68 19.14
N ALA A 73 -2.90 -7.11 19.70
CA ALA A 73 -4.01 -6.19 19.94
C ALA A 73 -3.58 -5.11 20.97
N GLY A 74 -3.78 -3.84 20.61
CA GLY A 74 -3.39 -2.71 21.46
C GLY A 74 -1.97 -2.19 21.24
N ASP A 75 -1.18 -2.80 20.34
CA ASP A 75 0.15 -2.26 20.00
C ASP A 75 0.02 -0.87 19.37
N SER A 76 0.73 0.11 19.95
CA SER A 76 0.72 1.51 19.52
C SER A 76 1.31 1.73 18.12
N ASN A 77 2.09 0.77 17.61
CA ASN A 77 2.62 0.78 16.26
C ASN A 77 1.60 0.31 15.21
N CYS A 78 0.48 -0.28 15.62
CA CYS A 78 -0.59 -0.66 14.71
C CYS A 78 -1.58 0.49 14.49
N ARG A 79 -1.20 1.45 13.63
CA ARG A 79 -2.04 2.64 13.36
C ARG A 79 -3.26 2.34 12.50
N ARG A 80 -3.13 1.39 11.58
CA ARG A 80 -4.23 0.92 10.72
C ARG A 80 -4.06 -0.56 10.42
N ARG A 81 -5.12 -1.34 10.67
CA ARG A 81 -5.21 -2.74 10.26
C ARG A 81 -5.66 -2.84 8.81
N LEU A 82 -4.96 -3.63 8.02
CA LEU A 82 -5.23 -3.86 6.59
C LEU A 82 -5.48 -5.35 6.38
N ALA A 83 -6.69 -5.69 5.92
CA ALA A 83 -6.97 -7.05 5.46
C ALA A 83 -6.28 -7.28 4.11
N THR A 84 -5.55 -8.38 3.98
CA THR A 84 -4.77 -8.71 2.78
C THR A 84 -4.75 -10.23 2.54
N TRP A 85 -4.22 -10.62 1.39
CA TRP A 85 -3.82 -11.98 1.10
C TRP A 85 -2.34 -12.15 1.42
N LEU A 86 -1.97 -13.30 1.99
CA LEU A 86 -0.59 -13.68 2.31
C LEU A 86 -0.26 -14.96 1.52
N LEU A 87 0.93 -15.02 0.94
CA LEU A 87 1.47 -16.24 0.33
C LEU A 87 2.36 -16.92 1.36
N ASP A 88 2.10 -18.19 1.68
CA ASP A 88 2.84 -18.95 2.69
C ASP A 88 2.94 -18.22 4.03
N ASP A 89 1.85 -17.55 4.43
CA ASP A 89 1.76 -16.65 5.59
C ASP A 89 2.84 -15.55 5.65
N SER A 90 3.47 -15.24 4.51
CA SER A 90 4.53 -14.25 4.38
C SER A 90 3.99 -12.84 4.60
N GLN A 91 4.57 -12.16 5.57
CA GLN A 91 4.26 -10.79 5.96
C GLN A 91 5.48 -9.91 5.69
N PRO A 92 5.66 -9.47 4.43
CA PRO A 92 6.84 -8.69 4.08
C PRO A 92 6.81 -7.37 4.87
N PRO A 93 7.93 -7.00 5.53
CA PRO A 93 8.03 -5.69 6.14
C PRO A 93 7.92 -4.62 5.07
N THR A 94 7.50 -3.42 5.48
CA THR A 94 7.49 -2.26 4.57
C THR A 94 8.87 -2.07 3.96
N LEU A 95 8.91 -2.10 2.63
CA LEU A 95 10.12 -1.92 1.85
C LEU A 95 10.70 -0.53 2.13
N LEU A 96 11.98 -0.50 2.51
CA LEU A 96 12.71 0.75 2.67
C LEU A 96 13.13 1.26 1.30
N LEU A 97 13.01 2.57 1.07
CA LEU A 97 13.60 3.20 -0.10
C LEU A 97 15.13 3.28 0.09
N PRO A 98 15.94 3.29 -0.99
CA PRO A 98 17.41 3.34 -0.87
C PRO A 98 17.92 4.52 -0.02
N GLU A 99 17.23 5.66 -0.05
CA GLU A 99 17.55 6.86 0.76
C GLU A 99 17.20 6.71 2.25
N GLN A 100 16.64 5.56 2.64
CA GLN A 100 16.15 5.26 3.98
C GLN A 100 16.76 3.99 4.57
N GLU A 101 17.84 3.50 3.97
CA GLU A 101 18.69 2.47 4.56
C GLU A 101 19.50 2.99 5.77
N ASP A 102 19.31 4.25 6.15
CA ASP A 102 19.84 4.84 7.38
C ASP A 102 19.45 3.98 8.60
N ILE A 103 20.24 4.06 9.68
CA ILE A 103 20.36 3.05 10.77
C ILE A 103 18.99 2.60 11.36
N ASN A 104 17.99 3.47 11.29
CA ASN A 104 16.69 3.28 11.92
C ASN A 104 15.55 2.91 10.94
N GLY A 105 15.71 3.11 9.61
CA GLY A 105 14.65 2.85 8.62
C GLY A 105 13.28 3.42 9.03
N ILE A 106 12.30 2.52 9.21
CA ILE A 106 10.96 2.87 9.72
C ILE A 106 10.81 2.77 11.25
N ARG A 107 11.81 2.29 11.98
CA ARG A 107 11.79 2.09 13.45
C ARG A 107 12.53 3.22 14.14
N PHE A 108 11.80 4.21 14.62
CA PHE A 108 12.37 5.38 15.27
C PHE A 108 12.39 5.21 16.80
N PRO A 109 13.58 5.20 17.45
CA PRO A 109 13.65 5.17 18.90
C PRO A 109 13.21 6.51 19.50
N VAL A 110 12.38 6.46 20.55
CA VAL A 110 11.96 7.61 21.34
C VAL A 110 12.13 7.29 22.82
N TRP A 111 12.57 8.26 23.61
CA TRP A 111 12.67 8.12 25.06
C TRP A 111 11.50 8.83 25.70
N LEU A 112 10.75 8.11 26.54
CA LEU A 112 9.59 8.63 27.24
C LEU A 112 9.84 8.59 28.75
N ASP A 113 9.35 9.61 29.47
CA ASP A 113 9.26 9.57 30.93
C ASP A 113 8.07 8.73 31.42
N ASP A 114 7.93 8.61 32.74
CA ASP A 114 6.82 7.87 33.37
C ASP A 114 5.44 8.49 33.10
N THR A 115 5.38 9.73 32.61
CA THR A 115 4.14 10.42 32.20
C THR A 115 3.85 10.27 30.70
N GLY A 116 4.72 9.58 29.95
CA GLY A 116 4.61 9.38 28.50
C GLY A 116 5.09 10.56 27.66
N ARG A 117 5.78 11.55 28.24
CA ARG A 117 6.34 12.70 27.51
C ARG A 117 7.74 12.37 26.98
N ARG A 118 8.08 12.93 25.82
CA ARG A 118 9.42 12.75 25.24
C ARG A 118 10.48 13.47 26.08
N VAL A 119 11.54 12.74 26.40
CA VAL A 119 12.71 13.24 27.14
C VAL A 119 13.99 12.88 26.39
N ALA A 120 15.11 13.50 26.77
CA ALA A 120 16.42 13.11 26.27
C ALA A 120 16.83 11.74 26.84
N ALA A 121 17.69 11.03 26.12
CA ALA A 121 18.09 9.65 26.46
C ALA A 121 18.88 9.54 27.77
N ASP A 122 19.50 10.63 28.22
CA ASP A 122 20.32 10.77 29.42
C ASP A 122 19.50 11.07 30.69
N CYS A 123 18.19 11.30 30.56
CA CYS A 123 17.34 11.58 31.71
C CYS A 123 17.16 10.32 32.58
N PRO A 124 17.21 10.42 33.93
CA PRO A 124 17.11 9.26 34.83
C PRO A 124 15.84 8.41 34.65
N GLN A 125 14.73 9.06 34.31
CA GLN A 125 13.42 8.45 34.07
C GLN A 125 13.18 8.02 32.61
N ALA A 126 14.17 8.16 31.73
CA ALA A 126 14.01 7.90 30.30
C ALA A 126 13.88 6.40 30.01
N ARG A 127 12.77 6.00 29.39
CA ARG A 127 12.55 4.63 28.90
C ARG A 127 12.50 4.63 27.38
N ALA A 128 13.33 3.80 26.77
CA ALA A 128 13.35 3.64 25.31
C ALA A 128 12.07 2.94 24.83
N HIS A 129 11.45 3.51 23.79
CA HIS A 129 10.30 2.99 23.07
C HIS A 129 10.60 3.03 21.58
N SER A 130 10.07 2.06 20.82
CA SER A 130 10.22 2.02 19.36
C SER A 130 8.91 2.44 18.70
N CYS A 131 8.96 3.48 17.88
CA CYS A 131 7.85 3.96 17.07
C CYS A 131 8.06 3.60 15.60
N ILE A 132 7.13 2.85 15.00
CA ILE A 132 7.15 2.56 13.56
C ILE A 132 6.47 3.69 12.79
N VAL A 133 7.19 4.31 11.86
CA VAL A 133 6.76 5.47 11.06
C VAL A 133 6.71 5.13 9.57
N TRP A 134 5.98 5.93 8.78
CA TRP A 134 6.07 5.81 7.33
C TRP A 134 7.42 6.35 6.86
N PRO A 135 7.93 5.86 5.72
CA PRO A 135 8.94 6.53 4.96
C PRO A 135 8.70 8.01 4.73
N ARG A 136 9.70 8.86 4.99
CA ARG A 136 9.63 10.31 4.75
C ARG A 136 9.20 10.68 3.33
N PRO A 137 9.66 10.01 2.25
CA PRO A 137 9.19 10.31 0.89
C PRO A 137 7.70 9.96 0.67
N LEU A 138 7.14 9.06 1.48
CA LEU A 138 5.72 8.69 1.46
C LEU A 138 4.89 9.46 2.50
N GLU A 139 5.50 10.36 3.28
CA GLU A 139 4.80 11.32 4.17
C GLU A 139 4.19 12.51 3.39
N ALA A 140 3.76 12.32 2.15
CA ALA A 140 3.07 13.34 1.37
C ALA A 140 1.55 13.09 1.37
N GLY A 141 0.80 13.95 2.10
CA GLY A 141 -0.63 14.15 1.85
C GLY A 141 -1.63 13.80 2.96
N ARG A 142 -1.27 13.81 4.26
CA ARG A 142 -2.30 14.12 5.28
C ARG A 142 -2.46 15.64 5.31
N ALA A 143 -3.61 16.13 4.87
CA ALA A 143 -4.09 17.45 5.30
C ALA A 143 -3.94 17.52 6.83
N PRO A 144 -3.47 18.65 7.40
CA PRO A 144 -3.37 18.80 8.84
C PRO A 144 -4.74 18.48 9.45
N ALA A 145 -4.78 17.50 10.37
CA ALA A 145 -5.95 17.30 11.21
C ALA A 145 -6.24 18.65 11.88
N GLY A 146 -7.44 19.16 11.66
CA GLY A 146 -7.82 20.53 11.99
C GLY A 146 -7.43 20.92 13.41
N ARG A 147 -6.89 22.13 13.55
CA ARG A 147 -6.93 22.85 14.81
C ARG A 147 -8.39 23.18 15.09
N GLY A 148 -8.96 22.56 16.12
CA GLY A 148 -10.08 23.08 16.89
C GLY A 148 -9.54 23.68 18.17
#